data_AF-A0A9P6NTD9-F1
#
_entry.id   AF-A0A9P6NTD9-F1
#
_cell.length_a   1.000
_cell.length_b   1.000
_cell.length_c   1.000
_cell.angle_alpha   90.00
_cell.angle_beta   90.00
_cell.angle_gamma   90.00
#
_symmetry.space_group_name_H-M   'P 1'
#
loop_
_entity.id
_entity.type
_entity.pdbx_description
1 polymer ?
#
loop_
_entity_poly.entity_id
_entity_poly.type
_entity_poly.pdbx_seq_one_letter_code
_entity_poly.pdbx_strand_id
1 'polypeptide(L)'
;MARWLLDNKHKWTDLFSPELKTYPTRFPVILHAVPTSFDPTNLSHLQELGTQNRINPTLLQSARWLGDPVNQGKKNGSLVLHLLDKDIATKIE
;
A
#
# COMPACT_ATOMS: atom_id res chain seq x y z
N MET A 1 -9.02 -25.81 0.94
CA MET A 1 -8.66 -25.69 -0.50
C MET A 1 -9.14 -24.38 -1.13
N ALA A 2 -10.41 -24.00 -0.98
CA ALA A 2 -10.96 -22.77 -1.58
C ALA A 2 -10.25 -21.46 -1.19
N ARG A 3 -9.78 -21.35 0.06
CA ARG A 3 -9.12 -20.12 0.56
C ARG A 3 -7.83 -19.79 -0.19
N TRP A 4 -6.98 -20.80 -0.43
CA TRP A 4 -5.71 -20.61 -1.13
C TRP A 4 -5.92 -20.07 -2.55
N LEU A 5 -6.94 -20.58 -3.26
CA LEU A 5 -7.27 -20.13 -4.62
C LEU A 5 -7.63 -18.64 -4.63
N LEU A 6 -8.43 -18.19 -3.66
CA LEU A 6 -8.82 -16.78 -3.58
C LEU A 6 -7.64 -15.87 -3.22
N ASP A 7 -6.81 -16.28 -2.25
CA ASP A 7 -5.66 -15.49 -1.80
C ASP A 7 -4.56 -15.42 -2.87
N ASN A 8 -4.44 -16.46 -3.71
CA ASN A 8 -3.40 -16.56 -4.75
C ASN A 8 -3.93 -16.33 -6.17
N LYS A 9 -5.13 -15.75 -6.34
CA LYS A 9 -5.71 -15.43 -7.67
C LYS A 9 -4.73 -14.71 -8.61
N HIS A 10 -3.96 -13.79 -8.05
CA HIS A 10 -2.94 -13.02 -8.77
C HIS A 10 -1.78 -13.84 -9.33
N LYS A 11 -1.61 -15.09 -8.87
CA LYS A 11 -0.59 -16.02 -9.37
C LYS A 11 -1.12 -16.96 -10.43
N TRP A 12 -2.37 -17.40 -10.32
CA TRP A 12 -2.91 -18.46 -11.18
C TRP A 12 -3.87 -17.96 -12.26
N THR A 13 -4.56 -16.83 -12.09
CA THR A 13 -5.57 -16.42 -13.08
C THR A 13 -4.94 -16.07 -14.42
N ASP A 14 -3.74 -15.47 -14.42
CA ASP A 14 -2.95 -15.15 -15.62
C ASP A 14 -2.44 -16.41 -16.35
N LEU A 15 -2.15 -17.49 -15.59
CA LEU A 15 -1.75 -18.78 -16.17
C LEU A 15 -2.92 -19.52 -16.82
N PHE A 16 -4.15 -19.28 -16.34
CA PHE A 16 -5.36 -19.86 -16.90
C PHE A 16 -5.86 -19.06 -18.11
N SER A 17 -5.93 -17.74 -17.99
CA SER A 17 -6.25 -16.83 -19.09
C SER A 17 -5.65 -15.44 -18.82
N PRO A 18 -4.85 -14.88 -19.75
CA PRO A 18 -4.31 -13.52 -19.61
C PRO A 18 -5.37 -12.44 -19.40
N GLU A 19 -6.59 -12.64 -19.93
CA GLU A 19 -7.73 -11.73 -19.76
C GLU A 19 -8.26 -11.68 -18.33
N LEU A 20 -7.97 -12.70 -17.52
CA LEU A 20 -8.39 -12.81 -16.13
C LEU A 20 -7.28 -12.43 -15.16
N LYS A 21 -6.21 -11.79 -15.61
CA LYS A 21 -5.10 -11.35 -14.74
C LYS A 21 -5.63 -10.50 -13.59
N THR A 22 -5.35 -10.94 -12.37
CA THR A 22 -5.74 -10.22 -11.15
C THR A 22 -4.51 -9.69 -10.43
N TYR A 23 -4.68 -8.63 -9.64
CA TYR A 23 -3.63 -8.10 -8.78
C TYR A 23 -3.69 -8.73 -7.39
N PRO A 24 -2.56 -8.76 -6.65
CA PRO A 24 -2.57 -9.11 -5.24
C PRO A 24 -3.62 -8.30 -4.49
N THR A 25 -4.30 -8.94 -3.53
CA THR A 25 -5.22 -8.25 -2.63
C THR A 25 -4.45 -7.18 -1.87
N ARG A 26 -5.07 -6.00 -1.71
CA ARG A 26 -4.48 -4.83 -1.07
C ARG A 26 -5.36 -4.43 0.11
N PHE A 27 -4.72 -3.99 1.19
CA PHE A 27 -5.37 -3.51 2.39
C PHE A 27 -4.98 -2.03 2.57
N PRO A 28 -5.85 -1.10 2.14
CA PRO A 28 -5.58 0.32 2.29
C PRO A 28 -5.70 0.73 3.77
N VAL A 29 -4.74 1.52 4.24
CA VAL A 29 -4.79 2.21 5.54
C VAL A 29 -4.55 3.70 5.34
N ILE A 30 -5.10 4.52 6.24
CA ILE A 30 -4.92 5.98 6.20
C ILE A 30 -3.95 6.38 7.30
N LEU A 31 -2.82 6.95 6.90
CA LEU A 31 -1.90 7.60 7.82
C LEU A 31 -2.22 9.09 7.87
N HIS A 32 -2.40 9.63 9.07
CA HIS A 32 -2.64 11.05 9.27
C HIS A 32 -1.35 11.81 9.58
N ALA A 33 -1.39 13.13 9.40
CA ALA A 33 -0.31 14.06 9.75
C ALA A 33 1.05 13.75 9.12
N VAL A 34 1.07 13.17 7.91
CA VAL A 34 2.31 12.89 7.18
C VAL A 34 2.87 14.21 6.60
N PRO A 35 4.14 14.56 6.82
CA PRO A 35 4.73 15.79 6.28
C PRO A 35 4.69 15.84 4.76
N THR A 36 4.35 16.99 4.17
CA THR A 36 4.29 17.15 2.69
C THR A 36 5.66 17.07 2.01
N SER A 37 6.76 17.06 2.77
CA SER A 37 8.10 16.72 2.28
C SER A 37 8.27 15.23 1.93
N PHE A 38 7.37 14.36 2.41
CA PHE A 38 7.35 12.95 2.01
C PHE A 38 6.80 12.82 0.59
N ASP A 39 7.60 12.32 -0.33
CA ASP A 39 7.14 11.94 -1.67
C ASP A 39 6.61 10.48 -1.66
N PRO A 40 5.29 10.25 -1.80
CA PRO A 40 4.71 8.91 -1.81
C PRO A 40 4.95 8.11 -3.10
N THR A 41 5.42 8.77 -4.16
CA THR A 41 5.79 8.12 -5.43
C THR A 41 7.25 7.67 -5.43
N ASN A 42 8.05 8.16 -4.49
CA ASN A 42 9.44 7.76 -4.31
C ASN A 42 9.53 6.45 -3.52
N LEU A 43 9.98 5.39 -4.19
CA LEU A 43 10.14 4.06 -3.60
C LEU A 43 11.09 4.05 -2.39
N SER A 44 12.15 4.87 -2.40
CA SER A 44 13.10 4.94 -1.29
C SER A 44 12.43 5.50 -0.03
N HIS A 45 11.59 6.53 -0.17
CA HIS A 45 10.81 7.06 0.96
C HIS A 45 9.82 6.04 1.51
N LEU A 46 9.16 5.27 0.63
CA LEU A 46 8.26 4.19 1.04
C LEU A 46 9.00 3.09 1.82
N GLN A 47 10.20 2.72 1.36
CA GLN A 47 11.06 1.74 2.02
C GLN A 47 11.56 2.24 3.40
N GLU A 48 11.94 3.51 3.47
CA GLU A 48 12.33 4.15 4.72
C GLU A 48 11.17 4.17 5.72
N LEU A 49 9.96 4.55 5.28
CA LEU A 49 8.75 4.52 6.09
C LEU A 49 8.52 3.14 6.69
N GLY A 50 8.63 2.08 5.89
CA GLY A 50 8.52 0.71 6.38
C GLY A 50 9.57 0.37 7.42
N THR A 51 10.83 0.64 7.09
CA THR A 51 11.98 0.36 7.96
C THR A 51 11.85 1.06 9.32
N GLN A 52 11.53 2.36 9.32
CA GLN A 52 11.36 3.16 10.54
C GLN A 52 10.21 2.66 11.42
N ASN A 53 9.16 2.08 10.82
CA ASN A 53 8.01 1.54 11.54
C ASN A 53 8.10 0.02 11.81
N ARG A 54 9.27 -0.60 11.58
CA ARG A 54 9.48 -2.05 11.75
C ARG A 54 8.53 -2.91 10.91
N ILE A 55 8.10 -2.38 9.77
CA ILE A 55 7.30 -3.09 8.78
C ILE A 55 8.24 -3.51 7.65
N ASN A 56 8.15 -4.76 7.21
CA ASN A 56 8.92 -5.22 6.08
C ASN A 56 8.57 -4.38 4.82
N PRO A 57 9.53 -3.68 4.20
CA PRO A 57 9.29 -2.83 3.02
C PRO A 57 8.58 -3.53 1.86
N THR A 58 8.77 -4.84 1.71
CA THR A 58 8.12 -5.63 0.65
C THR A 58 6.60 -5.76 0.81
N LEU A 59 6.06 -5.47 2.01
CA LEU A 59 4.63 -5.47 2.28
C LEU A 59 3.96 -4.14 1.93
N LEU A 60 4.75 -3.09 1.69
CA LEU A 60 4.30 -1.76 1.29
C LEU A 60 4.27 -1.71 -0.24
N GLN A 61 3.09 -1.75 -0.84
CA GLN A 61 2.96 -1.82 -2.30
C GLN A 61 2.97 -0.45 -2.97
N SER A 62 2.24 0.51 -2.39
CA SER A 62 2.14 1.87 -2.93
C SER A 62 1.57 2.82 -1.89
N ALA A 63 1.87 4.10 -2.04
CA ALA A 63 1.23 5.16 -1.28
C ALA A 63 0.75 6.27 -2.20
N ARG A 64 -0.24 7.04 -1.75
CA ARG A 64 -0.68 8.26 -2.41
C ARG A 64 -1.25 9.24 -1.41
N TRP A 65 -1.15 10.53 -1.70
CA TRP A 65 -1.87 11.54 -0.93
C TRP A 65 -3.39 11.33 -1.02
N LEU A 66 -4.08 11.53 0.09
CA LEU A 66 -5.51 11.73 0.12
C LEU A 66 -5.80 13.21 -0.15
N GLY A 67 -6.31 13.49 -1.34
CA GLY A 67 -6.40 14.86 -1.85
C GLY A 67 -5.03 15.35 -2.34
N ASP A 68 -4.81 16.67 -2.28
CA ASP A 68 -3.60 17.30 -2.80
C ASP A 68 -3.01 18.30 -1.80
N PRO A 69 -2.44 17.80 -0.68
CA PRO A 69 -1.93 18.66 0.38
C PRO A 69 -0.71 19.49 -0.05
N VAL A 70 0.07 18.99 -1.02
CA VAL A 70 1.28 19.65 -1.53
C VAL A 70 0.88 20.92 -2.29
N ASN A 71 -0.01 20.82 -3.28
CA ASN A 71 -0.42 21.99 -4.06
C ASN A 71 -1.33 22.94 -3.27
N GLN A 72 -1.99 22.45 -2.22
CA GLN A 72 -2.78 23.27 -1.28
C GLN A 72 -1.91 24.02 -0.25
N GLY A 73 -0.57 23.91 -0.31
CA GLY A 73 0.33 24.59 0.63
C GLY A 73 0.21 24.11 2.07
N LYS A 74 -0.29 22.89 2.29
CA LYS A 74 -0.38 22.30 3.64
C LYS A 74 0.99 21.80 4.09
N LYS A 75 1.24 21.88 5.39
CA LYS A 75 2.45 21.30 6.00
C LYS A 75 2.36 19.79 6.13
N ASN A 76 1.15 19.28 6.39
CA ASN A 76 0.88 17.87 6.58
C ASN A 76 -0.34 17.44 5.75
N GLY A 77 -0.37 16.17 5.35
CA GLY A 77 -1.48 15.54 4.64
C GLY A 77 -1.89 14.21 5.26
N SER A 78 -2.95 13.62 4.71
CA SER A 78 -3.26 12.21 4.97
C SER A 78 -2.78 11.36 3.80
N LEU A 79 -2.19 10.21 4.08
CA LEU A 79 -1.61 9.31 3.11
C LEU A 79 -2.43 8.02 3.07
N VAL A 80 -2.86 7.61 1.88
CA VAL A 80 -3.43 6.27 1.66
C VAL A 80 -2.28 5.34 1.32
N LEU A 81 -2.06 4.35 2.18
CA LEU A 81 -1.01 3.35 2.05
C LEU A 81 -1.63 1.98 1.75
N HIS A 82 -1.18 1.31 0.69
CA HIS A 82 -1.64 -0.02 0.32
C HIS A 82 -0.66 -1.08 0.83
N LEU A 83 -1.14 -1.94 1.74
CA LEU A 83 -0.40 -3.06 2.29
C LEU A 83 -0.82 -4.38 1.64
N LEU A 84 0.10 -5.34 1.60
CA LEU A 84 -0.17 -6.72 1.16
C LEU A 84 -0.55 -7.66 2.30
N ASP A 85 -0.40 -7.20 3.55
CA ASP A 85 -0.67 -7.98 4.76
C ASP A 85 -1.85 -7.39 5.53
N LYS A 86 -2.89 -8.22 5.73
CA LYS A 86 -4.12 -7.82 6.41
C LYS A 86 -3.91 -7.58 7.91
N ASP A 87 -3.08 -8.40 8.55
CA ASP A 87 -2.87 -8.36 9.99
C ASP A 87 -2.07 -7.13 10.38
N ILE A 88 -1.14 -6.70 9.54
CA ILE A 88 -0.45 -5.41 9.70
C ILE A 88 -1.41 -4.25 9.47
N ALA A 89 -2.20 -4.29 8.39
CA ALA A 89 -3.16 -3.22 8.09
C ALA A 89 -4.14 -2.98 9.25
N THR A 90 -4.67 -4.06 9.83
CA THR A 90 -5.63 -4.00 10.95
C THR A 90 -5.01 -3.44 12.24
N LYS A 91 -3.68 -3.45 12.39
CA LYS A 91 -2.99 -2.88 13.57
C LYS A 91 -2.68 -1.38 13.42
N ILE A 92 -2.77 -0.86 12.21
CA ILE A 92 -2.49 0.56 11.90
C ILE A 92 -3.76 1.41 12.05
N GLU A 93 -4.94 0.82 11.79
CA GLU A 93 -6.25 1.41 12.11
C GLU A 93 -6.52 1.43 13.62
#